data_AF-A0AAJ0PU93-F1
#
_entry.id   AF-A0AAJ0PU93-F1
#
_cell.length_a   1.000
_cell.length_b   1.000
_cell.length_c   1.000
_cell.angle_alpha   90.00
_cell.angle_beta   90.00
_cell.angle_gamma   90.00
#
_symmetry.space_group_name_H-M   'P 1'
#
loop_
_entity.id
_entity.type
_entity.pdbx_description
1 polymer ?
#
loop_
_entity_poly.entity_id
_entity_poly.type
_entity_poly.pdbx_seq_one_letter_code
_entity_poly.pdbx_strand_id
1 'polypeptide(L)'
;MAVSSVACGPGGVDGVTYAQVGGQLVGCGTDSKGNALYLHVWHLDPTDEPLIGGQAAGLMVGGAVFLALSVAFAMRALRRFLESSSES
;
A
#
# COMPACT_ATOMS: atom_id res chain seq x y z
N MET A 1 -15.67 -13.57 12.92
CA MET A 1 -14.36 -13.58 13.61
C MET A 1 -13.79 -12.20 13.39
N ALA A 2 -13.80 -11.32 14.39
CA ALA A 2 -13.13 -10.02 14.29
C ALA A 2 -11.63 -10.29 14.38
N VAL A 3 -10.85 -9.75 13.44
CA VAL A 3 -9.39 -9.84 13.44
C VAL A 3 -8.85 -8.51 13.93
N SER A 4 -8.14 -8.51 15.05
CA SER A 4 -7.43 -7.32 15.51
C SER A 4 -5.99 -7.41 15.02
N SER A 5 -5.51 -6.36 14.35
CA SER A 5 -4.08 -6.22 14.06
C SER A 5 -3.45 -5.24 15.04
N VAL A 6 -2.21 -5.52 15.40
CA VAL A 6 -1.39 -4.66 16.26
C VAL A 6 -0.19 -4.22 15.46
N ALA A 7 0.04 -2.91 15.39
CA ALA A 7 1.17 -2.33 14.66
C ALA A 7 1.91 -1.31 15.54
N CYS A 8 3.19 -1.12 15.26
CA CYS A 8 4.01 -0.08 15.87
C CYS A 8 4.04 1.17 15.00
N GLY A 9 3.76 2.33 15.56
CA GLY A 9 3.83 3.60 14.83
C GLY A 9 4.07 4.81 15.73
N PRO A 10 4.17 6.00 15.11
CA PRO A 10 4.42 7.24 15.85
C PRO A 10 3.20 7.64 16.71
N GLY A 11 3.49 8.28 17.85
CA GLY A 11 2.47 8.81 18.75
C GLY A 11 1.85 10.11 18.25
N GLY A 12 0.64 10.43 18.72
CA GLY A 12 -0.04 11.70 18.43
C GLY A 12 -0.61 11.82 17.03
N VAL A 13 -0.93 10.70 16.38
CA VAL A 13 -1.58 10.66 15.07
C VAL A 13 -3.09 10.58 15.27
N ASP A 14 -3.83 11.49 14.65
CA ASP A 14 -5.29 11.49 14.71
C ASP A 14 -5.89 10.23 14.05
N GLY A 15 -6.99 9.73 14.62
CA GLY A 15 -7.70 8.56 14.11
C GLY A 15 -7.07 7.21 14.45
N VAL A 16 -6.03 7.17 15.28
CA VAL A 16 -5.38 5.94 15.73
C VAL A 16 -5.81 5.58 17.15
N THR A 17 -6.19 4.31 17.35
CA THR A 17 -6.45 3.77 18.70
C THR A 17 -5.15 3.21 19.27
N TYR A 18 -4.69 3.80 20.37
CA TYR A 18 -3.47 3.37 21.05
C TYR A 18 -3.75 2.33 22.13
N ALA A 19 -2.90 1.32 22.23
CA ALA A 19 -2.92 0.42 23.39
C ALA A 19 -2.46 1.20 24.62
N GLN A 20 -3.21 1.07 25.72
CA GLN A 20 -2.89 1.71 26.98
C GLN A 20 -2.95 0.71 28.13
N VAL A 21 -2.00 0.82 29.07
CA VAL A 21 -2.00 0.10 30.34
C VAL A 21 -1.89 1.13 31.45
N GLY A 22 -2.88 1.18 32.34
CA GLY A 22 -2.91 2.17 33.43
C GLY A 22 -2.95 3.62 32.96
N GLY A 23 -3.53 3.89 31.78
CA GLY A 23 -3.61 5.24 31.19
C GLY A 23 -2.30 5.71 30.51
N GLN A 24 -1.26 4.87 30.47
CA GLN A 24 -0.05 5.15 29.70
C GLN A 24 -0.07 4.40 28.37
N LEU A 25 0.38 5.08 27.32
CA LEU A 25 0.57 4.49 26.00
C LEU A 25 1.63 3.39 26.06
N VAL A 26 1.34 2.24 25.47
CA VAL A 26 2.30 1.13 25.42
C VAL A 26 3.32 1.43 24.33
N GLY A 27 4.54 1.75 24.75
CA GLY A 27 5.68 1.90 23.86
C GLY A 27 6.11 0.56 23.27
N CYS A 28 6.50 0.55 22.00
CA CYS A 28 6.98 -0.66 21.34
C CYS A 28 8.37 -0.53 20.70
N GLY A 29 9.03 0.60 20.91
CA GLY A 29 10.42 0.81 20.51
C GLY A 29 10.69 2.24 20.08
N THR A 30 11.77 2.42 19.34
CA THR A 30 12.14 3.68 18.70
C THR A 30 12.39 3.46 17.22
N ASP A 31 12.08 4.45 16.38
CA ASP A 31 12.48 4.41 14.97
C ASP A 31 14.00 4.59 14.79
N SER A 32 14.48 4.47 13.56
CA SER A 32 15.90 4.66 13.21
C SER A 32 16.43 6.08 13.47
N LYS A 33 15.54 7.03 13.81
CA LYS A 33 15.88 8.42 14.17
C LYS A 33 15.79 8.68 15.68
N GLY A 34 15.45 7.66 16.48
CA GLY A 34 15.32 7.75 17.94
C GLY A 34 13.95 8.25 18.42
N ASN A 35 12.94 8.36 17.55
CA ASN A 35 11.60 8.77 17.95
C ASN A 35 10.86 7.61 18.62
N ALA A 36 10.16 7.89 19.72
CA ALA A 36 9.35 6.89 20.42
C ALA A 36 8.18 6.39 19.57
N LEU A 37 8.01 5.07 19.53
CA LEU A 37 6.92 4.38 18.83
C LEU A 37 5.99 3.73 19.85
N TYR A 38 4.69 3.72 19.53
CA TYR A 38 3.63 3.20 20.38
C TYR A 38 2.81 2.14 19.64
N LEU A 39 2.17 1.25 20.40
CA LEU A 39 1.29 0.22 19.86
C LEU A 39 -0.05 0.82 19.43
N HIS A 40 -0.40 0.56 18.18
CA HIS A 40 -1.67 0.90 17.55
C HIS A 40 -2.51 -0.38 17.44
N VAL A 41 -3.77 -0.32 17.86
CA VAL A 41 -4.72 -1.43 17.77
C VAL A 41 -5.77 -1.09 16.72
N TRP A 42 -5.86 -1.92 15.69
CA TRP A 42 -6.87 -1.79 14.65
C TRP A 42 -7.86 -2.93 14.79
N HIS A 43 -9.14 -2.60 14.90
CA HIS A 43 -10.20 -3.59 14.74
C HIS A 43 -10.48 -3.67 13.25
N LEU A 44 -10.11 -4.80 12.63
CA LEU A 44 -10.53 -5.08 11.27
C LEU A 44 -11.88 -5.76 11.38
N ASP A 45 -12.93 -5.02 11.08
CA ASP A 45 -14.18 -5.65 10.71
C ASP A 45 -13.91 -6.52 9.47
N PRO A 46 -14.44 -7.75 9.40
CA PRO A 46 -14.22 -8.63 8.24
C PRO A 46 -14.79 -8.07 6.93
N THR A 47 -15.57 -6.97 7.00
CA THR A 47 -16.05 -6.19 5.85
C THR A 47 -15.19 -4.96 5.53
N ASP A 48 -14.33 -4.55 6.45
CA ASP A 48 -13.37 -3.47 6.26
C ASP A 48 -12.06 -4.11 5.78
N GLU A 49 -11.89 -4.18 4.47
CA GLU A 49 -10.66 -4.68 3.85
C GLU A 49 -9.44 -3.99 4.50
N PRO A 50 -8.41 -4.77 4.91
CA PRO A 50 -7.19 -4.20 5.44
C PRO A 50 -6.57 -3.32 4.36
N LEU A 51 -6.45 -2.03 4.62
CA LEU A 51 -5.79 -1.03 3.79
C LEU A 51 -6.53 -0.68 2.48
N ILE A 52 -7.59 0.11 2.60
CA ILE A 52 -8.17 0.90 1.49
C ILE A 52 -7.08 1.70 0.73
N GLY A 53 -5.96 2.06 1.37
CA GLY A 53 -4.82 2.70 0.71
C GLY A 53 -3.99 1.77 -0.19
N GLY A 54 -3.84 0.49 0.16
CA GLY A 54 -3.00 -0.46 -0.56
C GLY A 54 -3.58 -0.85 -1.92
N GLN A 55 -4.89 -1.13 -1.96
CA GLN A 55 -5.60 -1.40 -3.21
C GLN A 55 -5.65 -0.18 -4.13
N ALA A 56 -5.87 1.03 -3.59
CA ALA A 56 -5.89 2.27 -4.36
C ALA A 56 -4.50 2.60 -4.92
N ALA A 57 -3.46 2.50 -4.09
CA ALA A 57 -2.08 2.67 -4.52
C ALA A 57 -1.68 1.61 -5.56
N GLY A 58 -2.07 0.35 -5.34
CA GLY A 58 -1.83 -0.76 -6.26
C GLY A 58 -2.48 -0.55 -7.63
N LEU A 59 -3.73 -0.05 -7.67
CA LEU A 59 -4.43 0.24 -8.92
C LEU A 59 -3.83 1.43 -9.66
N MET A 60 -3.42 2.48 -8.96
CA MET A 60 -2.73 3.63 -9.58
C MET A 60 -1.37 3.21 -10.18
N VAL A 61 -0.52 2.55 -9.37
CA VAL A 61 0.83 2.15 -9.81
C VAL A 61 0.74 1.05 -10.87
N GLY A 62 -0.06 0.01 -10.63
CA GLY A 62 -0.27 -1.07 -11.58
C GLY A 62 -0.88 -0.59 -12.90
N GLY A 63 -1.85 0.32 -12.85
CA GLY A 63 -2.45 0.93 -14.04
C GLY A 63 -1.44 1.74 -14.86
N ALA A 64 -0.59 2.54 -14.21
CA ALA A 64 0.47 3.29 -14.88
C ALA A 64 1.47 2.37 -15.60
N VAL A 65 1.92 1.30 -14.93
CA VAL A 65 2.85 0.32 -15.51
C VAL A 65 2.20 -0.44 -16.67
N PHE A 66 0.93 -0.83 -16.53
CA PHE A 66 0.18 -1.51 -17.58
C PHE A 66 0.06 -0.65 -18.85
N LEU A 67 -0.24 0.65 -18.70
CA LEU A 67 -0.30 1.59 -19.82
C LEU A 67 1.06 1.79 -20.49
N ALA A 68 2.15 1.87 -19.73
CA ALA A 68 3.49 1.98 -20.30
C ALA A 68 3.84 0.75 -21.16
N LEU A 69 3.54 -0.45 -20.65
CA LEU A 69 3.78 -1.72 -21.36
C LEU A 69 2.89 -1.87 -22.59
N SER A 70 1.62 -1.46 -22.52
CA SER A 70 0.69 -1.55 -23.64
C SER A 70 1.11 -0.65 -24.81
N VAL A 71 1.58 0.58 -24.52
CA VAL A 71 2.10 1.51 -25.54
C VAL A 71 3.37 0.97 -26.19
N ALA A 72 4.31 0.45 -25.38
CA ALA A 72 5.52 -0.17 -25.90
C ALA A 72 5.22 -1.38 -26.80
N PHE A 73 4.26 -2.22 -26.39
CA PHE A 73 3.81 -3.37 -27.19
C PHE A 73 3.16 -2.94 -28.50
N ALA A 74 2.28 -1.93 -28.47
CA ALA A 74 1.62 -1.40 -29.66
C ALA A 74 2.64 -0.88 -30.68
N MET A 75 3.64 -0.10 -30.24
CA MET A 75 4.72 0.36 -31.13
C MET A 75 5.50 -0.80 -31.74
N ARG A 76 5.81 -1.85 -30.95
CA ARG A 76 6.49 -3.04 -31.45
C ARG A 76 5.64 -3.81 -32.45
N ALA A 77 4.33 -3.92 -32.22
CA ALA A 77 3.39 -4.57 -33.12
C ALA A 77 3.30 -3.81 -34.46
N LEU A 78 3.14 -2.49 -34.43
CA LEU A 78 3.09 -1.67 -35.65
C LEU A 78 4.36 -1.79 -36.49
N ARG A 79 5.54 -1.76 -35.87
CA ARG A 79 6.81 -1.94 -36.60
C ARG A 79 6.85 -3.27 -37.33
N ARG A 80 6.44 -4.35 -36.66
CA ARG A 80 6.37 -5.69 -37.28
C ARG A 80 5.37 -5.75 -38.43
N PHE A 81 4.22 -5.08 -38.32
CA PHE A 81 3.26 -5.00 -39.41
C PHE A 81 3.85 -4.29 -40.63
N LEU A 82 4.50 -3.13 -40.43
CA LEU A 82 5.15 -2.38 -41.51
C LEU A 82 6.31 -3.16 -42.16
N GLU A 83 7.15 -3.81 -41.34
CA GLU A 83 8.21 -4.70 -41.83
C GLU A 83 7.62 -5.84 -42.67
N SER A 84 6.54 -6.49 -42.21
CA SER A 84 5.90 -7.58 -42.97
C SER A 84 5.25 -7.13 -44.28
N SER A 85 4.68 -5.93 -44.33
CA SER A 85 4.08 -5.37 -45.56
C SER A 85 5.12 -4.88 -46.56
N SER A 86 6.35 -4.60 -46.11
CA SER A 86 7.46 -4.18 -46.96
C SER A 86 8.17 -5.35 -47.68
N GLU A 87 8.02 -6.58 -47.20
CA GLU A 87 8.65 -7.78 -47.76
C GLU A 87 7.75 -8.50 -48.78
N SER A 88 6.75 -7.80 -49.33
CA SER A 88 5.80 -8.30 -50.36
C SER A 88 6.04 -7.65 -51.73
#